data_AF-A0A2E1PCU7-F1
#
_entry.id   AF-A0A2E1PCU7-F1
#
_cell.length_a   1.000
_cell.length_b   1.000
_cell.length_c   1.000
_cell.angle_alpha   90.00
_cell.angle_beta   90.00
_cell.angle_gamma   90.00
#
_symmetry.space_group_name_H-M   'P 1'
#
loop_
_entity.id
_entity.type
_entity.pdbx_description
1 polymer ?
#
loop_
_entity_poly.entity_id
_entity_poly.type
_entity_poly.pdbx_seq_one_letter_code
_entity_poly.pdbx_strand_id
1 'polypeptide(L)'
;DGHDDEHDEHDEHDGHDDEHDGHDDEHDEHDEHDGHDDEHDGHDDEHDGHNHGEYDAHLWLDPSNAIEMVLEISHELSELDPENKDKYKANANKTIVGLDKLINDVNKSLSKDVKYKYIVFHDAYQYFEKRFDITSAGALTLNPDVLPGAQQIKDIQKLIKEKNIKCIFSEPQYNPKIIETLANDTNITTGIMDPLGAYLDKGIPMYNELIMNISDSVKQC
;
A
#
# COMPACT_ATOMS: atom_id res chain seq x y z
N ASP A 1 33.30 -1.02 -59.36
CA ASP A 1 32.81 -0.77 -60.72
C ASP A 1 31.28 -0.76 -60.67
N GLY A 2 30.49 0.31 -60.82
CA GLY A 2 30.61 1.77 -61.04
C GLY A 2 29.21 2.35 -60.68
N HIS A 3 29.06 3.58 -60.15
CA HIS A 3 28.71 4.82 -60.90
C HIS A 3 27.42 4.66 -61.76
N ASP A 4 26.41 5.52 -61.75
CA ASP A 4 26.26 6.93 -61.37
C ASP A 4 24.77 7.31 -61.21
N ASP A 5 24.56 8.50 -60.66
CA ASP A 5 23.35 9.32 -60.54
C ASP A 5 22.69 9.74 -61.89
N GLU A 6 21.44 10.25 -61.81
CA GLU A 6 20.80 11.37 -62.58
C GLU A 6 19.25 11.20 -62.53
N HIS A 7 18.47 12.07 -61.84
CA HIS A 7 17.97 13.44 -62.17
C HIS A 7 16.80 13.51 -63.17
N ASP A 8 15.69 14.14 -62.73
CA ASP A 8 14.71 14.97 -63.48
C ASP A 8 13.67 15.51 -62.44
N GLU A 9 13.64 16.83 -62.09
CA GLU A 9 12.96 17.98 -62.76
C GLU A 9 11.40 17.92 -62.63
N HIS A 10 10.57 18.94 -62.33
CA HIS A 10 10.61 20.38 -62.02
C HIS A 10 9.20 20.80 -61.46
N ASP A 11 9.07 22.08 -61.04
CA ASP A 11 7.86 22.96 -60.89
C ASP A 11 7.71 23.55 -59.47
N GLU A 12 8.30 24.70 -59.13
CA GLU A 12 7.88 26.10 -59.40
C GLU A 12 6.46 26.46 -58.90
N HIS A 13 6.39 27.32 -57.87
CA HIS A 13 5.61 28.56 -57.88
C HIS A 13 5.89 29.44 -56.64
N ASP A 14 6.39 30.65 -56.93
CA ASP A 14 6.07 31.99 -56.38
C ASP A 14 5.22 32.04 -55.08
N GLY A 15 5.57 32.76 -54.02
CA GLY A 15 6.08 34.13 -53.97
C GLY A 15 4.98 35.00 -53.34
N HIS A 16 5.24 35.60 -52.16
CA HIS A 16 4.69 36.89 -51.71
C HIS A 16 5.26 37.27 -50.34
N ASP A 17 6.19 38.24 -50.37
CA ASP A 17 6.45 39.19 -49.29
C ASP A 17 5.20 40.03 -49.02
N ASP A 18 5.01 40.46 -47.78
CA ASP A 18 4.55 41.82 -47.46
C ASP A 18 4.91 42.16 -46.00
N GLU A 19 5.84 43.10 -45.86
CA GLU A 19 6.17 43.84 -44.65
C GLU A 19 5.04 44.81 -44.29
N HIS A 20 4.79 45.05 -43.00
CA HIS A 20 4.24 46.34 -42.56
C HIS A 20 4.69 46.70 -41.14
N ASP A 21 5.33 47.88 -41.09
CA ASP A 21 5.82 48.62 -39.94
C ASP A 21 4.76 49.06 -38.93
N GLY A 22 5.16 49.07 -37.65
CA GLY A 22 5.23 50.26 -36.80
C GLY A 22 3.95 50.92 -36.29
N HIS A 23 3.78 50.92 -34.95
CA HIS A 23 3.47 52.15 -34.19
C HIS A 23 3.73 51.94 -32.68
N ASP A 24 4.64 52.76 -32.16
CA ASP A 24 4.81 53.10 -30.73
C ASP A 24 3.57 53.85 -30.21
N ASP A 25 3.27 53.68 -28.92
CA ASP A 25 2.86 54.78 -28.02
C ASP A 25 3.11 54.36 -26.55
N GLU A 26 3.94 55.15 -25.88
CA GLU A 26 4.24 55.13 -24.44
C GLU A 26 3.03 55.62 -23.61
N HIS A 27 2.93 55.21 -22.33
CA HIS A 27 2.68 56.11 -21.20
C HIS A 27 2.62 55.37 -19.84
N ASP A 28 3.60 55.72 -18.99
CA ASP A 28 3.56 56.08 -17.57
C ASP A 28 3.11 55.09 -16.45
N GLU A 29 4.14 54.76 -15.66
CA GLU A 29 4.31 54.63 -14.21
C GLU A 29 3.11 54.87 -13.27
N HIS A 30 2.96 54.03 -12.24
CA HIS A 30 3.02 54.42 -10.81
C HIS A 30 2.91 53.22 -9.83
N ASP A 31 3.95 53.11 -9.01
CA ASP A 31 4.01 52.87 -7.55
C ASP A 31 3.61 51.57 -6.85
N GLU A 32 4.54 51.25 -5.95
CA GLU A 32 4.67 50.20 -4.94
C GLU A 32 3.52 50.13 -3.92
N HIS A 33 3.23 48.93 -3.39
CA HIS A 33 3.16 48.69 -1.95
C HIS A 33 3.14 47.20 -1.58
N ASP A 34 4.03 46.86 -0.66
CA ASP A 34 4.11 45.65 0.17
C ASP A 34 2.78 45.23 0.81
N GLY A 35 2.59 43.91 0.94
CA GLY A 35 1.55 43.32 1.77
C GLY A 35 1.54 41.79 1.67
N HIS A 36 2.49 41.15 2.35
CA HIS A 36 2.38 39.75 2.76
C HIS A 36 1.06 39.55 3.52
N ASP A 37 0.23 38.60 3.06
CA ASP A 37 -0.52 37.75 3.97
C ASP A 37 -0.52 36.32 3.42
N ASP A 38 0.31 35.51 4.06
CA ASP A 38 0.39 34.07 3.92
C ASP A 38 -0.84 33.45 4.60
N GLU A 39 -1.98 33.44 3.90
CA GLU A 39 -3.10 32.56 4.26
C GLU A 39 -2.86 31.18 3.63
N HIS A 40 -1.96 30.43 4.27
CA HIS A 40 -1.93 28.97 4.20
C HIS A 40 -3.11 28.42 5.00
N ASP A 41 -4.32 28.51 4.44
CA ASP A 41 -5.44 27.73 4.94
C ASP A 41 -5.32 26.28 4.44
N GLY A 42 -5.39 25.37 5.40
CA GLY A 42 -4.99 23.99 5.28
C GLY A 42 -5.68 23.26 4.13
N HIS A 43 -4.87 22.81 3.17
CA HIS A 43 -5.18 21.56 2.49
C HIS A 43 -5.02 20.44 3.52
N ASP A 44 -6.11 20.19 4.26
CA ASP A 44 -6.39 18.83 4.71
C ASP A 44 -6.50 17.99 3.44
N ASP A 45 -5.36 17.41 3.04
CA ASP A 45 -5.31 16.28 2.12
C ASP A 45 -5.95 15.09 2.84
N GLU A 46 -7.27 15.14 3.01
CA GLU A 46 -8.11 13.96 3.11
C GLU A 46 -7.96 13.23 1.79
N HIS A 47 -6.93 12.40 1.70
CA HIS A 47 -6.78 11.38 0.69
C HIS A 47 -7.91 10.36 0.89
N ASP A 48 -9.08 10.71 0.36
CA ASP A 48 -10.26 9.87 0.22
C ASP A 48 -10.00 8.85 -0.91
N GLY A 49 -9.03 7.98 -0.66
CA GLY A 49 -8.48 7.03 -1.63
C GLY A 49 -9.05 5.63 -1.40
N HIS A 50 -10.31 5.42 -1.75
CA HIS A 50 -10.90 4.09 -1.98
C HIS A 50 -10.51 2.98 -0.97
N ASN A 51 -10.82 3.20 0.31
CA ASN A 51 -11.08 2.08 1.20
C ASN A 51 -12.27 1.28 0.65
N HIS A 52 -12.40 0.02 1.05
CA HIS A 52 -13.59 -0.81 0.79
C HIS A 52 -14.86 -0.32 1.55
N GLY A 53 -15.09 1.00 1.59
CA GLY A 53 -16.09 1.71 2.41
C GLY A 53 -15.44 2.86 3.20
N GLU A 54 -16.20 3.48 4.11
CA GLU A 54 -15.68 4.47 5.08
C GLU A 54 -14.66 3.85 6.06
N TYR A 55 -14.64 2.52 6.17
CA TYR A 55 -13.86 1.77 7.15
C TYR A 55 -12.93 0.74 6.49
N ASP A 56 -11.78 0.52 7.11
CA ASP A 56 -10.87 -0.58 6.78
C ASP A 56 -11.54 -1.94 7.06
N ALA A 57 -11.60 -2.79 6.03
CA ALA A 57 -12.27 -4.09 6.07
C ALA A 57 -11.37 -5.23 6.59
N HIS A 58 -10.07 -5.01 6.78
CA HIS A 58 -9.08 -6.05 7.13
C HIS A 58 -9.08 -6.43 8.62
N LEU A 59 -10.27 -6.36 9.23
CA LEU A 59 -10.51 -6.52 10.66
C LEU A 59 -10.07 -7.89 11.22
N TRP A 60 -9.95 -8.93 10.38
CA TRP A 60 -9.50 -10.26 10.79
C TRP A 60 -8.02 -10.32 11.16
N LEU A 61 -7.22 -9.32 10.77
CA LEU A 61 -5.79 -9.26 11.06
C LEU A 61 -5.46 -8.80 12.49
N ASP A 62 -6.46 -8.39 13.29
CA ASP A 62 -6.32 -8.24 14.74
C ASP A 62 -6.90 -9.47 15.47
N PRO A 63 -6.07 -10.29 16.15
CA PRO A 63 -6.56 -11.41 16.94
C PRO A 63 -7.52 -11.03 18.08
N SER A 64 -7.51 -9.79 18.55
CA SER A 64 -8.54 -9.31 19.49
C SER A 64 -9.90 -9.10 18.82
N ASN A 65 -9.94 -8.67 17.56
CA ASN A 65 -11.20 -8.67 16.81
C ASN A 65 -11.68 -10.12 16.58
N ALA A 66 -10.76 -11.06 16.37
CA ALA A 66 -11.11 -12.48 16.25
C ALA A 66 -11.73 -13.05 17.54
N ILE A 67 -11.34 -12.57 18.72
CA ILE A 67 -12.00 -12.94 19.99
C ILE A 67 -13.49 -12.54 19.95
N GLU A 68 -13.79 -11.30 19.55
CA GLU A 68 -15.17 -10.81 19.44
C GLU A 68 -15.96 -11.59 18.37
N MET A 69 -15.35 -11.86 17.22
CA MET A 69 -15.97 -12.71 16.19
C MET A 69 -16.27 -14.12 16.70
N VAL A 70 -15.37 -14.74 17.46
CA VAL A 70 -15.58 -16.08 18.02
C VAL A 70 -16.72 -16.09 19.03
N LEU A 71 -16.85 -15.05 19.85
CA LEU A 71 -17.96 -14.90 20.79
C LEU A 71 -19.29 -14.83 20.03
N GLU A 72 -19.37 -13.97 19.00
CA GLU A 72 -20.59 -13.80 18.20
C GLU A 72 -20.94 -15.07 17.41
N ILE A 73 -19.96 -15.69 16.75
CA ILE A 73 -20.14 -16.96 16.04
C ILE A 73 -20.67 -18.04 16.99
N SER A 74 -20.10 -18.13 18.21
CA SER A 74 -20.56 -19.08 19.21
C SER A 74 -21.98 -18.80 19.69
N HIS A 75 -22.35 -17.52 19.82
CA HIS A 75 -23.70 -17.11 20.18
C HIS A 75 -24.70 -17.53 19.12
N GLU A 76 -24.49 -17.11 17.88
CA GLU A 76 -25.39 -17.38 16.76
C GLU A 76 -25.52 -18.88 16.47
N LEU A 77 -24.42 -19.63 16.47
CA LEU A 77 -24.47 -21.08 16.30
C LEU A 77 -25.23 -21.78 17.44
N SER A 78 -25.16 -21.25 18.67
CA SER A 78 -25.89 -21.81 19.81
C SER A 78 -27.41 -21.58 19.74
N GLU A 79 -27.85 -20.51 19.07
CA GLU A 79 -29.27 -20.22 18.88
C GLU A 79 -29.83 -20.98 17.66
N LEU A 80 -29.03 -21.13 16.61
CA LEU A 80 -29.40 -21.88 15.40
C LEU A 80 -29.35 -23.41 15.59
N ASP A 81 -28.45 -23.92 16.43
CA ASP A 81 -28.30 -25.34 16.75
C ASP A 81 -28.18 -25.56 18.28
N PRO A 82 -29.31 -25.52 19.01
CA PRO A 82 -29.31 -25.63 20.46
C PRO A 82 -28.80 -26.97 21.00
N GLU A 83 -28.90 -28.05 20.22
CA GLU A 83 -28.42 -29.38 20.62
C GLU A 83 -26.89 -29.41 20.77
N ASN A 84 -26.17 -28.56 20.02
CA ASN A 84 -24.71 -28.45 20.06
C ASN A 84 -24.20 -27.21 20.83
N LYS A 85 -25.08 -26.46 21.52
CA LYS A 85 -24.75 -25.24 22.27
C LYS A 85 -23.52 -25.37 23.18
N ASP A 86 -23.46 -26.42 23.99
CA ASP A 86 -22.34 -26.62 24.92
C ASP A 86 -21.02 -26.89 24.18
N LYS A 87 -21.07 -27.52 23.01
CA LYS A 87 -19.90 -27.76 22.15
C LYS A 87 -19.39 -26.45 21.55
N TYR A 88 -20.27 -25.57 21.07
CA TYR A 88 -19.86 -24.25 20.54
C TYR A 88 -19.21 -23.40 21.63
N LYS A 89 -19.83 -23.33 22.82
CA LYS A 89 -19.26 -22.61 23.97
C LYS A 89 -17.90 -23.17 24.39
N ALA A 90 -17.75 -24.49 24.47
CA ALA A 90 -16.48 -25.12 24.81
C ALA A 90 -15.39 -24.83 23.76
N ASN A 91 -15.74 -24.87 22.48
CA ASN A 91 -14.83 -24.52 21.39
C ASN A 91 -14.44 -23.04 21.45
N ALA A 92 -15.40 -22.13 21.64
CA ALA A 92 -15.16 -20.70 21.75
C ALA A 92 -14.19 -20.38 22.89
N ASN A 93 -14.44 -20.92 24.09
CA ASN A 93 -13.54 -20.74 25.24
C ASN A 93 -12.12 -21.22 24.94
N LYS A 94 -11.98 -22.40 24.30
CA LYS A 94 -10.67 -22.92 23.91
C LYS A 94 -9.97 -22.03 22.88
N THR A 95 -10.71 -21.54 21.89
CA THR A 95 -10.19 -20.64 20.85
C THR A 95 -9.73 -19.31 21.45
N ILE A 96 -10.53 -18.69 22.33
CA ILE A 96 -10.20 -17.42 22.99
C ILE A 96 -8.91 -17.53 23.80
N VAL A 97 -8.75 -18.59 24.61
CA VAL A 97 -7.50 -18.85 25.33
C VAL A 97 -6.31 -19.01 24.38
N GLY A 98 -6.53 -19.64 23.22
CA GLY A 98 -5.54 -19.75 22.16
C GLY A 98 -5.15 -18.41 21.54
N LEU A 99 -6.13 -17.54 21.29
CA LEU A 99 -5.93 -16.19 20.74
C LEU A 99 -5.20 -15.28 21.74
N ASP A 100 -5.55 -15.32 23.02
CA ASP A 100 -4.81 -14.60 24.06
C ASP A 100 -3.35 -15.03 24.12
N LYS A 101 -3.09 -16.34 23.99
CA LYS A 101 -1.72 -16.85 23.92
C LYS A 101 -1.00 -16.36 22.66
N LEU A 102 -1.65 -16.43 21.51
CA LEU A 102 -1.11 -15.95 20.23
C LEU A 102 -0.72 -14.48 20.29
N ILE A 103 -1.59 -13.61 20.81
CA ILE A 103 -1.32 -12.18 20.99
C ILE A 103 -0.07 -11.98 21.85
N ASN A 104 0.04 -12.72 22.96
CA ASN A 104 1.19 -12.64 23.85
C ASN A 104 2.49 -13.13 23.20
N ASP A 105 2.42 -14.19 22.40
CA ASP A 105 3.59 -14.76 21.72
C ASP A 105 4.11 -13.80 20.63
N VAL A 106 3.21 -13.22 19.83
CA VAL A 106 3.56 -12.23 18.78
C VAL A 106 4.12 -10.95 19.40
N ASN A 107 3.51 -10.43 20.47
CA ASN A 107 4.05 -9.27 21.18
C ASN A 107 5.47 -9.50 21.73
N LYS A 108 5.81 -10.75 22.09
CA LYS A 108 7.15 -11.11 22.57
C LYS A 108 8.14 -11.35 21.43
N SER A 109 7.67 -11.75 20.26
CA SER A 109 8.52 -12.10 19.13
C SER A 109 8.93 -10.87 18.31
N LEU A 110 8.07 -9.85 18.22
CA LEU A 110 8.30 -8.64 17.45
C LEU A 110 9.16 -7.62 18.21
N SER A 111 10.23 -7.16 17.57
CA SER A 111 10.98 -5.98 18.06
C SER A 111 10.33 -4.71 17.56
N LYS A 112 10.33 -3.65 18.38
CA LYS A 112 9.87 -2.31 17.95
C LYS A 112 10.78 -1.67 16.90
N ASP A 113 12.01 -2.17 16.75
CA ASP A 113 12.98 -1.64 15.79
C ASP A 113 12.56 -1.87 14.33
N VAL A 114 11.60 -2.77 14.08
CA VAL A 114 11.05 -3.05 12.74
C VAL A 114 10.08 -1.98 12.26
N LYS A 115 9.65 -1.06 13.14
CA LYS A 115 8.71 0.01 12.80
C LYS A 115 9.31 0.91 11.72
N TYR A 116 8.54 1.13 10.65
CA TYR A 116 8.94 1.87 9.45
C TYR A 116 10.15 1.29 8.72
N LYS A 117 10.45 -0.01 8.85
CA LYS A 117 11.57 -0.67 8.15
C LYS A 117 11.18 -1.49 6.94
N TYR A 118 9.89 -1.58 6.64
CA TYR A 118 9.38 -2.38 5.55
C TYR A 118 8.25 -1.67 4.81
N ILE A 119 8.01 -2.09 3.58
CA ILE A 119 6.89 -1.68 2.72
C ILE A 119 6.05 -2.91 2.41
N VAL A 120 4.74 -2.75 2.36
CA VAL A 120 3.79 -3.82 1.98
C VAL A 120 3.29 -3.61 0.55
N PHE A 121 2.77 -4.67 -0.07
CA PHE A 121 2.18 -4.56 -1.41
C PHE A 121 0.89 -3.75 -1.37
N HIS A 122 -0.10 -4.18 -0.57
CA HIS A 122 -1.33 -3.41 -0.34
C HIS A 122 -1.53 -3.03 1.12
N ASP A 123 -2.27 -1.95 1.31
CA ASP A 123 -2.48 -1.31 2.60
C ASP A 123 -3.59 -2.02 3.43
N ALA A 124 -3.30 -3.20 3.96
CA ALA A 124 -4.26 -4.02 4.73
C ALA A 124 -3.90 -4.27 6.20
N TYR A 125 -2.71 -3.93 6.63
CA TYR A 125 -2.16 -4.48 7.87
C TYR A 125 -2.42 -3.60 9.09
N GLN A 126 -3.21 -2.54 8.98
CA GLN A 126 -3.38 -1.49 10.00
C GLN A 126 -3.90 -2.04 11.34
N TYR A 127 -4.80 -3.02 11.30
CA TYR A 127 -5.28 -3.73 12.48
C TYR A 127 -4.17 -4.52 13.19
N PHE A 128 -3.35 -5.26 12.43
CA PHE A 128 -2.18 -5.98 12.95
C PHE A 128 -1.12 -5.02 13.49
N GLU A 129 -0.82 -3.98 12.72
CA GLU A 129 0.13 -2.91 13.04
C GLU A 129 -0.23 -2.24 14.38
N LYS A 130 -1.49 -1.83 14.53
CA LYS A 130 -2.00 -1.22 15.76
C LYS A 130 -1.94 -2.19 16.95
N ARG A 131 -2.30 -3.46 16.75
CA ARG A 131 -2.28 -4.48 17.81
C ARG A 131 -0.88 -4.69 18.38
N PHE A 132 0.13 -4.70 17.52
CA PHE A 132 1.50 -5.07 17.89
C PHE A 132 2.48 -3.89 17.92
N ASP A 133 1.99 -2.64 17.82
CA ASP A 133 2.78 -1.40 17.82
C ASP A 133 3.93 -1.42 16.79
N ILE A 134 3.62 -1.94 15.61
CA ILE A 134 4.48 -1.86 14.41
C ILE A 134 3.75 -1.05 13.35
N THR A 135 4.46 -0.58 12.34
CA THR A 135 3.86 0.19 11.23
C THR A 135 4.76 0.03 10.02
N SER A 136 4.18 -0.26 8.86
CA SER A 136 4.88 -0.20 7.58
C SER A 136 5.27 1.25 7.26
N ALA A 137 6.27 1.43 6.39
CA ALA A 137 6.65 2.75 5.92
C ALA A 137 5.69 3.30 4.85
N GLY A 138 4.92 2.41 4.23
CA GLY A 138 3.95 2.67 3.18
C GLY A 138 3.55 1.40 2.45
N ALA A 139 2.63 1.54 1.50
CA ALA A 139 2.13 0.49 0.63
C ALA A 139 2.30 0.85 -0.86
N LEU A 140 2.40 -0.14 -1.74
CA LEU A 140 2.42 0.10 -3.18
C LEU A 140 1.05 0.52 -3.72
N THR A 141 -0.03 -0.01 -3.16
CA THR A 141 -1.39 0.28 -3.62
C THR A 141 -2.39 0.19 -2.48
N LEU A 142 -3.49 0.95 -2.60
CA LEU A 142 -4.64 0.84 -1.71
C LEU A 142 -5.62 -0.23 -2.22
N ASN A 143 -5.75 -0.32 -3.54
CA ASN A 143 -6.56 -1.34 -4.20
C ASN A 143 -5.63 -2.28 -4.99
N PRO A 144 -5.47 -3.53 -4.57
CA PRO A 144 -4.53 -4.43 -5.21
C PRO A 144 -4.96 -4.91 -6.60
N ASP A 145 -6.22 -4.69 -7.01
CA ASP A 145 -6.70 -4.91 -8.38
C ASP A 145 -6.28 -3.80 -9.34
N VAL A 146 -5.79 -2.67 -8.80
CA VAL A 146 -5.27 -1.54 -9.57
C VAL A 146 -3.75 -1.55 -9.50
N LEU A 147 -3.11 -1.65 -10.66
CA LEU A 147 -1.66 -1.58 -10.74
C LEU A 147 -1.15 -0.19 -10.31
N PRO A 148 -0.06 -0.12 -9.54
CA PRO A 148 0.51 1.16 -9.14
C PRO A 148 1.01 1.94 -10.36
N GLY A 149 0.70 3.22 -10.39
CA GLY A 149 1.19 4.14 -11.43
C GLY A 149 2.70 4.41 -11.31
N ALA A 150 3.29 4.97 -12.36
CA ALA A 150 4.72 5.30 -12.38
C ALA A 150 5.13 6.30 -11.30
N GLN A 151 4.23 7.21 -10.91
CA GLN A 151 4.48 8.18 -9.84
C GLN A 151 4.59 7.47 -8.48
N GLN A 152 3.64 6.59 -8.15
CA GLN A 152 3.66 5.78 -6.93
C GLN A 152 4.94 4.96 -6.81
N ILE A 153 5.40 4.35 -7.91
CA ILE A 153 6.67 3.61 -7.96
C ILE A 153 7.85 4.53 -7.60
N LYS A 154 7.91 5.75 -8.15
CA LYS A 154 8.97 6.72 -7.83
C LYS A 154 8.92 7.16 -6.37
N ASP A 155 7.73 7.40 -5.83
CA ASP A 155 7.55 7.82 -4.44
C ASP A 155 7.99 6.72 -3.47
N ILE A 156 7.68 5.47 -3.79
CA ILE A 156 8.19 4.30 -3.06
C ILE A 156 9.72 4.20 -3.14
N GLN A 157 10.33 4.38 -4.32
CA GLN A 157 11.79 4.37 -4.45
C GLN A 157 12.45 5.48 -3.63
N LYS A 158 11.84 6.68 -3.58
CA LYS A 158 12.29 7.80 -2.76
C LYS A 158 12.18 7.45 -1.28
N LEU A 159 11.03 6.93 -0.85
CA LEU A 159 10.77 6.49 0.52
C LEU A 159 11.80 5.44 0.98
N ILE A 160 12.11 4.46 0.12
CA ILE A 160 13.12 3.42 0.41
C ILE A 160 14.48 4.04 0.74
N LYS A 161 14.92 5.00 -0.07
CA LYS A 161 16.21 5.69 0.11
C LYS A 161 16.21 6.57 1.36
N GLU A 162 15.18 7.40 1.54
CA GLU A 162 15.12 8.40 2.62
C GLU A 162 14.97 7.76 4.01
N LYS A 163 14.14 6.71 4.12
CA LYS A 163 13.89 6.03 5.40
C LYS A 163 14.79 4.82 5.65
N ASN A 164 15.69 4.50 4.71
CA ASN A 164 16.59 3.36 4.77
C ASN A 164 15.82 2.04 5.02
N ILE A 165 14.77 1.85 4.21
CA ILE A 165 13.88 0.68 4.24
C ILE A 165 14.68 -0.57 3.92
N LYS A 166 14.39 -1.67 4.61
CA LYS A 166 15.11 -2.94 4.49
C LYS A 166 14.38 -3.96 3.65
N CYS A 167 13.05 -3.93 3.68
CA CYS A 167 12.26 -4.91 2.94
C CYS A 167 11.06 -4.33 2.24
N ILE A 168 10.64 -5.11 1.26
CA ILE A 168 9.39 -4.95 0.56
C ILE A 168 8.70 -6.32 0.46
N PHE A 169 7.44 -6.38 0.85
CA PHE A 169 6.67 -7.61 0.87
C PHE A 169 5.75 -7.70 -0.34
N SER A 170 5.83 -8.82 -1.05
CA SER A 170 4.86 -9.25 -2.05
C SER A 170 3.75 -10.07 -1.39
N GLU A 171 2.71 -10.38 -2.15
CA GLU A 171 1.62 -11.24 -1.69
C GLU A 171 1.31 -12.34 -2.70
N PRO A 172 0.86 -13.51 -2.25
CA PRO A 172 0.56 -14.64 -3.12
C PRO A 172 -0.47 -14.38 -4.21
N GLN A 173 -1.40 -13.46 -3.95
CA GLN A 173 -2.55 -13.20 -4.81
C GLN A 173 -2.17 -12.39 -6.06
N TYR A 174 -1.01 -11.73 -6.05
CA TYR A 174 -0.62 -10.76 -7.07
C TYR A 174 0.72 -11.08 -7.71
N ASN A 175 0.95 -10.50 -8.90
CA ASN A 175 2.18 -10.74 -9.65
C ASN A 175 3.38 -10.03 -8.98
N PRO A 176 4.43 -10.75 -8.56
CA PRO A 176 5.53 -10.16 -7.79
C PRO A 176 6.50 -9.31 -8.63
N LYS A 177 6.39 -9.29 -9.96
CA LYS A 177 7.37 -8.64 -10.86
C LYS A 177 7.65 -7.16 -10.52
N ILE A 178 6.63 -6.41 -10.08
CA ILE A 178 6.82 -5.00 -9.71
C ILE A 178 7.67 -4.91 -8.43
N ILE A 179 7.40 -5.76 -7.44
CA ILE A 179 8.15 -5.84 -6.19
C ILE A 179 9.61 -6.27 -6.46
N GLU A 180 9.81 -7.28 -7.30
CA GLU A 180 11.15 -7.75 -7.69
C GLU A 180 11.96 -6.66 -8.40
N THR A 181 11.32 -5.92 -9.30
CA THR A 181 11.97 -4.81 -10.03
C THR A 181 12.38 -3.69 -9.07
N LEU A 182 11.46 -3.27 -8.20
CA LEU A 182 11.74 -2.26 -7.18
C LEU A 182 12.88 -2.70 -6.26
N ALA A 183 12.84 -3.93 -5.78
CA ALA A 183 13.86 -4.47 -4.89
C ALA A 183 15.25 -4.50 -5.53
N ASN A 184 15.33 -4.88 -6.81
CA ASN A 184 16.59 -4.85 -7.58
C ASN A 184 17.11 -3.42 -7.76
N ASP A 185 16.24 -2.46 -8.08
CA ASP A 185 16.61 -1.07 -8.31
C ASP A 185 17.08 -0.36 -7.02
N THR A 186 16.57 -0.78 -5.87
CA THR A 186 16.86 -0.14 -4.57
C THR A 186 17.72 -0.99 -3.64
N ASN A 187 18.11 -2.19 -4.05
CA ASN A 187 18.92 -3.14 -3.28
C ASN A 187 18.35 -3.42 -1.87
N ILE A 188 17.05 -3.76 -1.80
CA ILE A 188 16.36 -4.16 -0.57
C ILE A 188 15.89 -5.61 -0.66
N THR A 189 15.62 -6.23 0.49
CA THR A 189 15.18 -7.63 0.57
C THR A 189 13.71 -7.77 0.19
N THR A 190 13.37 -8.82 -0.55
CA THR A 190 11.97 -9.20 -0.80
C THR A 190 11.50 -10.26 0.17
N GLY A 191 10.25 -10.18 0.62
CA GLY A 191 9.56 -11.25 1.33
C GLY A 191 8.14 -11.47 0.81
N ILE A 192 7.43 -12.41 1.44
CA ILE A 192 6.00 -12.64 1.21
C ILE A 192 5.27 -12.33 2.51
N MET A 193 4.20 -11.54 2.43
CA MET A 193 3.24 -11.33 3.50
C MET A 193 1.87 -11.66 2.93
N ASP A 194 1.16 -12.60 3.54
CA ASP A 194 -0.08 -13.14 2.99
C ASP A 194 -1.23 -12.84 3.97
N PRO A 195 -2.08 -11.85 3.67
CA PRO A 195 -3.15 -11.45 4.60
C PRO A 195 -4.33 -12.42 4.59
N LEU A 196 -4.36 -13.36 3.64
CA LEU A 196 -5.46 -14.33 3.45
C LEU A 196 -5.07 -15.77 3.78
N GLY A 197 -3.79 -16.05 3.96
CA GLY A 197 -3.30 -17.42 4.21
C GLY A 197 -3.58 -18.36 3.04
N ALA A 198 -3.38 -17.89 1.81
CA ALA A 198 -3.60 -18.64 0.57
C ALA A 198 -2.86 -19.97 0.50
N TYR A 199 -1.74 -20.10 1.21
CA TYR A 199 -0.95 -21.34 1.28
C TYR A 199 -1.20 -22.17 2.54
N LEU A 200 -2.11 -21.76 3.42
CA LEU A 200 -2.37 -22.46 4.67
C LEU A 200 -3.45 -23.54 4.49
N ASP A 201 -3.22 -24.68 5.14
CA ASP A 201 -4.22 -25.73 5.22
C ASP A 201 -5.41 -25.27 6.07
N LYS A 202 -6.62 -25.53 5.57
CA LYS A 202 -7.84 -25.24 6.31
C LYS A 202 -7.91 -26.12 7.56
N GLY A 203 -8.12 -25.51 8.72
CA GLY A 203 -8.27 -26.24 9.96
C GLY A 203 -8.13 -25.36 11.19
N ILE A 204 -8.13 -26.01 12.36
CA ILE A 204 -7.97 -25.34 13.65
C ILE A 204 -6.70 -24.46 13.73
N PRO A 205 -5.53 -24.89 13.19
CA PRO A 205 -4.30 -24.08 13.28
C PRO A 205 -4.27 -22.85 12.37
N MET A 206 -5.08 -22.83 11.30
CA MET A 206 -4.94 -21.89 10.18
C MET A 206 -4.84 -20.43 10.61
N TYR A 207 -5.72 -19.98 11.51
CA TYR A 207 -5.72 -18.58 11.96
C TYR A 207 -4.46 -18.23 12.77
N ASN A 208 -4.00 -19.15 13.63
CA ASN A 208 -2.78 -18.91 14.40
C ASN A 208 -1.56 -18.86 13.48
N GLU A 209 -1.49 -19.76 12.49
CA GLU A 209 -0.43 -19.78 11.49
C GLU A 209 -0.42 -18.52 10.62
N LEU A 210 -1.59 -18.00 10.23
CA LEU A 210 -1.72 -16.75 9.49
C LEU A 210 -1.04 -15.59 10.24
N ILE A 211 -1.43 -15.37 11.50
CA ILE A 211 -0.93 -14.26 12.32
C ILE A 211 0.57 -14.45 12.64
N MET A 212 1.00 -15.67 12.93
CA MET A 212 2.42 -15.97 13.17
C MET A 212 3.27 -15.76 11.92
N ASN A 213 2.79 -16.16 10.74
CA ASN A 213 3.52 -15.98 9.48
C ASN A 213 3.70 -14.50 9.15
N ILE A 214 2.66 -13.67 9.35
CA ILE A 214 2.78 -12.21 9.18
C ILE A 214 3.83 -11.65 10.15
N SER A 215 3.78 -12.05 11.43
CA SER A 215 4.79 -11.66 12.43
C SER A 215 6.20 -12.08 12.02
N ASP A 216 6.38 -13.30 11.51
CA ASP A 216 7.68 -13.82 11.12
C ASP A 216 8.23 -13.12 9.87
N SER A 217 7.39 -12.78 8.91
CA SER A 217 7.79 -11.97 7.74
C SER A 217 8.36 -10.61 8.17
N VAL A 218 7.70 -9.90 9.08
CA VAL A 218 8.21 -8.62 9.60
C VAL A 218 9.52 -8.81 10.36
N LYS A 219 9.62 -9.86 11.17
CA LYS A 219 10.79 -10.13 12.01
C LYS A 219 12.05 -10.46 11.20
N GLN A 220 11.90 -11.05 10.02
CA GLN A 220 13.01 -11.47 9.17
C GLN A 220 13.63 -10.31 8.35
N CYS A 221 13.13 -9.09 8.50
CA CYS A 221 13.41 -7.98 7.61
C CYS A 221 14.80 -7.26 7.77
#